data_AF-K9QTN8-F1
#
_entry.id   AF-K9QTN8-F1
#
_cell.length_a   1.000
_cell.length_b   1.000
_cell.length_c   1.000
_cell.angle_alpha   90.00
_cell.angle_beta   90.00
_cell.angle_gamma   90.00
#
_symmetry.space_group_name_H-M   'P 1'
#
loop_
_entity.id
_entity.type
_entity.pdbx_description
1 polymer ?
#
loop_
_entity_poly.entity_id
_entity_poly.type
_entity_poly.pdbx_seq_one_letter_code
_entity_poly.pdbx_strand_id
1 'polypeptide(L)'
;MSYCINPTCPNPENVAYSQRCQSCGSQLLLRDRYRVLKPLGQGGFGATFLARDEILPGEPSCVIKQLRPSGTTPHVLQMARELFEREARTLGTIGNHPQLPRLLDYFEEQEQFYLVQEYISGSTLQQEVKLNGTYSEAGVKQFLSEILPLLQYIHEQKVIHRDIKPANLIRRTQDARMVLIDFGAVKNQVSQATTNQSGHTALTAYAIGTPGFAPPEQMAMRPVYASDIYALGVTCVYLLTGKTPKDLDYNPTTGEVMWEHLVQASDHLISVLRKMLEVSVRSRYQTAKEVLRALEIEPYLESLANGLIVKSDTNNKEQTHNRPEDSAVLCSNSSAAATGLGVAQVAAAIRARRAKNADSTRLDVRGKPGVPVSKPTTLANINSNGSQTQKSKVGRRLDTQTLLTAYLKGRRDFALHNLNLLNLQGTDLSGTNFHSAQLQNTNLQGANLQNTDFGRASLTRANLRDANLNKAYFNHADLEGADLRGSDLTNAYLTHANLRGANLCGANLTGAKISDEQLALAKTNWMTIRPNGKRGLL
;
A
#
# COMPACT_ATOMS: atom_id res chain seq x y z
N MET A 1 -31.44 -31.23 -15.26
CA MET A 1 -32.22 -30.68 -14.12
C MET A 1 -32.59 -29.24 -14.45
N SER A 2 -33.64 -28.70 -13.84
CA SER A 2 -34.04 -27.30 -13.96
C SER A 2 -34.19 -26.70 -12.57
N TYR A 3 -33.76 -25.46 -12.39
CA TYR A 3 -33.78 -24.76 -11.12
C TYR A 3 -34.72 -23.56 -11.18
N CYS A 4 -35.62 -23.44 -10.21
CA CYS A 4 -36.55 -22.32 -10.12
C CYS A 4 -35.86 -21.09 -9.52
N ILE A 5 -35.88 -19.98 -10.25
CA ILE A 5 -35.25 -18.73 -9.80
C ILE A 5 -36.13 -17.89 -8.87
N ASN A 6 -37.39 -18.29 -8.67
CA ASN A 6 -38.32 -17.61 -7.79
C ASN A 6 -37.75 -17.63 -6.35
N PRO A 7 -37.45 -16.46 -5.74
CA PRO A 7 -36.82 -16.38 -4.42
C PRO A 7 -37.65 -16.99 -3.29
N THR A 8 -38.97 -17.11 -3.46
CA THR A 8 -39.90 -17.64 -2.45
C THR A 8 -40.26 -19.11 -2.66
N CYS A 9 -39.64 -19.77 -3.65
CA CYS A 9 -39.91 -21.18 -3.92
C CYS A 9 -39.36 -22.06 -2.78
N PRO A 10 -40.19 -22.91 -2.14
CA PRO A 10 -39.73 -23.75 -1.04
C PRO A 10 -38.94 -24.96 -1.53
N ASN A 11 -39.17 -25.45 -2.76
CA ASN A 11 -38.36 -26.47 -3.39
C ASN A 11 -38.03 -26.10 -4.85
N PRO A 12 -36.87 -25.47 -5.09
CA PRO A 12 -36.52 -24.94 -6.41
C PRO A 12 -35.97 -25.99 -7.38
N GLU A 13 -35.68 -27.21 -6.95
CA GLU A 13 -35.15 -28.27 -7.83
C GLU A 13 -36.28 -28.96 -8.60
N ASN A 14 -36.10 -29.12 -9.91
CA ASN A 14 -37.08 -29.72 -10.81
C ASN A 14 -36.40 -30.67 -11.79
N VAL A 15 -37.18 -31.63 -12.31
CA VAL A 15 -36.71 -32.54 -13.37
C VAL A 15 -36.33 -31.76 -14.62
N ALA A 16 -35.39 -32.30 -15.40
CA ALA A 16 -34.90 -31.65 -16.62
C ALA A 16 -36.06 -31.31 -17.57
N TYR A 17 -35.97 -30.15 -18.23
CA TYR A 17 -36.91 -29.70 -19.26
C TYR A 17 -38.38 -29.49 -18.80
N SER A 18 -38.64 -29.45 -17.50
CA SER A 18 -39.94 -29.02 -16.97
C SER A 18 -40.23 -27.58 -17.39
N GLN A 19 -41.46 -27.30 -17.81
CA GLN A 19 -41.88 -25.94 -18.21
C GLN A 19 -42.27 -25.08 -17.00
N ARG A 20 -42.81 -25.71 -15.96
CA ARG A 20 -43.23 -25.06 -14.71
C ARG A 20 -42.63 -25.75 -13.49
N CYS A 21 -42.38 -24.96 -12.46
CA CYS A 21 -41.91 -25.45 -11.19
C CYS A 21 -43.01 -26.27 -10.51
N GLN A 22 -42.68 -27.49 -10.08
CA GLN A 22 -43.62 -28.39 -9.40
C GLN A 22 -44.03 -27.86 -8.01
N SER A 23 -43.20 -27.01 -7.41
CA SER A 23 -43.40 -26.49 -6.06
C SER A 23 -44.22 -25.19 -6.01
N CYS A 24 -43.90 -24.21 -6.87
CA CYS A 24 -44.53 -22.89 -6.83
C CYS A 24 -45.25 -22.49 -8.13
N GLY A 25 -45.22 -23.34 -9.17
CA GLY A 25 -45.90 -23.09 -10.44
C GLY A 25 -45.22 -22.07 -11.37
N SER A 26 -44.15 -21.38 -10.93
CA SER A 26 -43.41 -20.41 -11.75
C SER A 26 -42.84 -21.05 -13.03
N GLN A 27 -42.76 -20.28 -14.11
CA GLN A 27 -42.08 -20.71 -15.33
C GLN A 27 -40.59 -20.98 -15.05
N LEU A 28 -40.08 -22.06 -15.64
CA LEU A 28 -38.67 -22.49 -15.47
C LEU A 28 -37.77 -22.07 -16.63
N LEU A 29 -38.36 -21.59 -17.73
CA LEU A 29 -37.66 -21.01 -18.85
C LEU A 29 -37.77 -19.49 -18.73
N LEU A 30 -36.64 -18.83 -18.49
CA LEU A 30 -36.58 -17.39 -18.32
C LEU A 30 -36.50 -16.72 -19.69
N ARG A 31 -37.41 -15.77 -19.95
CA ARG A 31 -37.54 -15.06 -21.25
C ARG A 31 -37.65 -16.02 -22.44
N ASP A 32 -38.34 -17.15 -22.24
CA ASP A 32 -38.50 -18.24 -23.21
C ASP A 32 -37.19 -18.75 -23.84
N ARG A 33 -36.04 -18.52 -23.17
CA ARG A 33 -34.71 -18.76 -23.73
C ARG A 33 -33.76 -19.44 -22.77
N TYR A 34 -33.71 -18.97 -21.52
CA TYR A 34 -32.67 -19.40 -20.59
C TYR A 34 -33.20 -20.39 -19.57
N ARG A 35 -32.62 -21.58 -19.53
CA ARG A 35 -32.93 -22.60 -18.53
C ARG A 35 -31.90 -22.59 -17.43
N VAL A 36 -32.33 -22.26 -16.22
CA VAL A 36 -31.43 -22.27 -15.06
C VAL A 36 -31.19 -23.69 -14.58
N LEU A 37 -29.92 -24.02 -14.32
CA LEU A 37 -29.49 -25.36 -13.94
C LEU A 37 -29.24 -25.49 -12.44
N LYS A 38 -28.51 -24.52 -11.86
CA LYS A 38 -28.15 -24.51 -10.43
C LYS A 38 -27.70 -23.12 -9.96
N PRO A 39 -27.83 -22.81 -8.66
CA PRO A 39 -27.19 -21.63 -8.07
C PRO A 39 -25.67 -21.77 -8.09
N LEU A 40 -24.97 -20.66 -8.33
CA LEU A 40 -23.51 -20.53 -8.20
C LEU A 40 -23.13 -19.75 -6.94
N GLY A 41 -23.99 -18.82 -6.51
CA GLY A 41 -23.76 -18.04 -5.31
C GLY A 41 -24.95 -17.13 -5.00
N GLN A 42 -25.03 -16.70 -3.74
CA GLN A 42 -26.02 -15.74 -3.28
C GLN A 42 -25.30 -14.70 -2.42
N GLY A 43 -25.49 -13.43 -2.73
CA GLY A 43 -24.90 -12.30 -2.01
C GLY A 43 -25.96 -11.28 -1.59
N GLY A 44 -25.54 -10.21 -0.92
CA GLY A 44 -26.45 -9.18 -0.40
C GLY A 44 -27.27 -8.42 -1.45
N PHE A 45 -26.90 -8.50 -2.72
CA PHE A 45 -27.57 -7.81 -3.83
C PHE A 45 -28.38 -8.72 -4.75
N GLY A 46 -28.26 -10.05 -4.64
CA GLY A 46 -28.82 -10.92 -5.64
C GLY A 46 -28.36 -12.36 -5.57
N ALA A 47 -28.83 -13.15 -6.52
CA ALA A 47 -28.44 -14.53 -6.71
C ALA A 47 -27.85 -14.73 -8.10
N THR A 48 -26.78 -15.52 -8.18
CA THR A 48 -26.08 -15.83 -9.42
C THR A 48 -26.29 -17.30 -9.72
N PHE A 49 -26.66 -17.60 -10.97
CA PHE A 49 -27.01 -18.94 -11.41
C PHE A 49 -26.25 -19.35 -12.66
N LEU A 50 -25.98 -20.65 -12.79
CA LEU A 50 -25.59 -21.26 -14.05
C LEU A 50 -26.84 -21.60 -14.84
N ALA A 51 -26.88 -21.22 -16.11
CA ALA A 51 -27.97 -21.50 -17.03
C ALA A 51 -27.45 -21.96 -18.39
N ARG A 52 -28.38 -22.40 -19.25
CA ARG A 52 -28.14 -22.62 -20.68
C ARG A 52 -29.03 -21.72 -21.49
N ASP A 53 -28.51 -21.28 -22.62
CA ASP A 53 -29.29 -20.63 -23.68
C ASP A 53 -29.86 -21.70 -24.61
N GLU A 54 -31.14 -22.04 -24.49
CA GLU A 54 -31.76 -23.16 -25.23
C GLU A 54 -32.06 -22.80 -26.70
N ILE A 55 -31.94 -21.53 -27.09
CA ILE A 55 -32.24 -21.08 -28.47
C ILE A 55 -31.00 -21.15 -29.35
N LEU A 56 -29.80 -21.00 -28.79
CA LEU A 56 -28.55 -21.05 -29.56
C LEU A 56 -28.10 -22.50 -29.82
N PRO A 57 -27.60 -22.82 -31.03
CA PRO A 57 -27.05 -24.13 -31.32
C PRO A 57 -25.97 -24.55 -30.31
N GLY A 58 -26.07 -25.78 -29.81
CA GLY A 58 -25.15 -26.32 -28.81
C GLY A 58 -25.47 -25.93 -27.35
N GLU A 59 -26.58 -25.23 -27.11
CA GLU A 59 -27.06 -24.86 -25.77
C GLU A 59 -25.96 -24.27 -24.85
N PRO A 60 -25.26 -23.21 -25.28
CA PRO A 60 -24.10 -22.71 -24.55
C PRO A 60 -24.48 -22.30 -23.12
N SER A 61 -23.54 -22.54 -22.20
CA SER A 61 -23.72 -22.15 -20.80
C SER A 61 -23.55 -20.65 -20.61
N CYS A 62 -24.39 -20.07 -19.76
CA CYS A 62 -24.33 -18.65 -19.39
C CYS A 62 -24.52 -18.49 -17.87
N VAL A 63 -24.19 -17.30 -17.37
CA VAL A 63 -24.42 -16.89 -15.99
C VAL A 63 -25.57 -15.91 -15.96
N ILE A 64 -26.55 -16.16 -15.10
CA ILE A 64 -27.64 -15.22 -14.84
C ILE A 64 -27.46 -14.63 -13.45
N LYS A 65 -27.29 -13.33 -13.37
CA LYS A 65 -27.37 -12.59 -12.12
C LYS A 65 -28.75 -11.99 -11.97
N GLN A 66 -29.48 -12.40 -10.94
CA GLN A 66 -30.75 -11.83 -10.55
C GLN A 66 -30.52 -10.84 -9.42
N LEU A 67 -30.79 -9.56 -9.65
CA LEU A 67 -30.81 -8.55 -8.60
C LEU A 67 -32.07 -8.75 -7.75
N ARG A 68 -31.91 -8.86 -6.43
CA ARG A 68 -33.02 -9.09 -5.48
C ARG A 68 -33.11 -7.91 -4.51
N PRO A 69 -33.90 -6.87 -4.79
CA PRO A 69 -34.04 -5.73 -3.89
C PRO A 69 -34.65 -6.15 -2.56
N SER A 70 -34.15 -5.61 -1.44
CA SER A 70 -34.58 -5.98 -0.07
C SER A 70 -35.95 -5.42 0.33
N GLY A 71 -36.63 -4.71 -0.58
CA GLY A 71 -37.95 -4.13 -0.37
C GLY A 71 -38.58 -3.76 -1.70
N THR A 72 -39.91 -3.73 -1.71
CA THR A 72 -40.74 -3.44 -2.90
C THR A 72 -41.23 -1.99 -2.94
N THR A 73 -40.71 -1.12 -2.09
CA THR A 73 -41.09 0.29 -2.10
C THR A 73 -40.62 0.94 -3.42
N PRO A 74 -41.44 1.82 -4.04
CA PRO A 74 -41.13 2.37 -5.37
C PRO A 74 -39.75 3.02 -5.48
N HIS A 75 -39.30 3.72 -4.43
CA HIS A 75 -37.97 4.31 -4.41
C HIS A 75 -36.85 3.25 -4.43
N VAL A 76 -36.99 2.15 -3.67
CA VAL A 76 -35.98 1.07 -3.63
C VAL A 76 -35.92 0.35 -4.98
N LEU A 77 -37.06 0.10 -5.61
CA LEU A 77 -37.13 -0.50 -6.95
C LEU A 77 -36.52 0.41 -8.02
N GLN A 78 -36.79 1.72 -7.97
CA GLN A 78 -36.20 2.69 -8.89
C GLN A 78 -34.68 2.75 -8.76
N MET A 79 -34.16 2.77 -7.52
CA MET A 79 -32.72 2.68 -7.28
C MET A 79 -32.13 1.36 -7.80
N ALA A 80 -32.79 0.23 -7.54
CA ALA A 80 -32.34 -1.08 -8.02
C ALA A 80 -32.24 -1.11 -9.56
N ARG A 81 -33.22 -0.52 -10.26
CA ARG A 81 -33.22 -0.36 -11.72
C ARG A 81 -32.04 0.48 -12.21
N GLU A 82 -31.79 1.63 -11.59
CA GLU A 82 -30.66 2.50 -11.96
C GLU A 82 -29.31 1.80 -11.79
N LEU A 83 -29.14 1.04 -10.70
CA LEU A 83 -27.91 0.29 -10.44
C LEU A 83 -27.72 -0.87 -11.43
N PHE A 84 -28.81 -1.58 -11.75
CA PHE A 84 -28.81 -2.66 -12.73
C PHE A 84 -28.47 -2.16 -14.13
N GLU A 85 -29.15 -1.09 -14.61
CA GLU A 85 -28.86 -0.48 -15.89
C GLU A 85 -27.41 0.01 -15.98
N ARG A 86 -26.87 0.52 -14.88
CA ARG A 86 -25.47 0.96 -14.82
C ARG A 86 -24.49 -0.19 -15.00
N GLU A 87 -24.72 -1.34 -14.37
CA GLU A 87 -23.87 -2.53 -14.58
C GLU A 87 -23.92 -2.98 -16.03
N ALA A 88 -25.13 -3.08 -16.62
CA ALA A 88 -25.31 -3.44 -18.02
C ALA A 88 -24.61 -2.45 -18.97
N ARG A 89 -24.77 -1.13 -18.75
CA ARG A 89 -24.08 -0.08 -19.52
C ARG A 89 -22.57 -0.17 -19.36
N THR A 90 -22.06 -0.42 -18.16
CA THR A 90 -20.62 -0.56 -17.90
C THR A 90 -20.03 -1.70 -18.72
N LEU A 91 -20.66 -2.88 -18.69
CA LEU A 91 -20.23 -4.03 -19.50
C LEU A 91 -20.37 -3.74 -21.00
N GLY A 92 -21.42 -3.04 -21.42
CA GLY A 92 -21.60 -2.60 -22.80
C GLY A 92 -20.52 -1.62 -23.27
N THR A 93 -20.09 -0.67 -22.42
CA THR A 93 -19.01 0.27 -22.70
C THR A 93 -17.67 -0.42 -22.82
N ILE A 94 -17.39 -1.38 -21.94
CA ILE A 94 -16.13 -2.14 -22.00
C ILE A 94 -16.10 -3.01 -23.26
N GLY A 95 -17.24 -3.55 -23.68
CA GLY A 95 -17.34 -4.31 -24.92
C GLY A 95 -16.67 -5.69 -24.81
N ASN A 96 -16.06 -6.15 -25.90
CA ASN A 96 -15.53 -7.51 -26.00
C ASN A 96 -14.04 -7.54 -25.65
N HIS A 97 -13.69 -8.14 -24.51
CA HIS A 97 -12.32 -8.35 -24.08
C HIS A 97 -12.13 -9.79 -23.60
N PRO A 98 -11.06 -10.52 -24.00
CA PRO A 98 -10.91 -11.95 -23.73
C PRO A 98 -10.77 -12.33 -22.24
N GLN A 99 -10.45 -11.36 -21.39
CA GLN A 99 -10.32 -11.52 -19.93
C GLN A 99 -11.50 -10.91 -19.14
N LEU A 100 -12.61 -10.61 -19.82
CA LEU A 100 -13.86 -10.15 -19.20
C LEU A 100 -15.04 -10.95 -19.75
N PRO A 101 -16.05 -11.29 -18.94
CA PRO A 101 -17.26 -11.92 -19.45
C PRO A 101 -18.02 -10.98 -20.39
N ARG A 102 -18.46 -11.50 -21.53
CA ARG A 102 -19.34 -10.74 -22.43
C ARG A 102 -20.74 -10.61 -21.82
N LEU A 103 -21.35 -9.44 -21.97
CA LEU A 103 -22.79 -9.26 -21.76
C LEU A 103 -23.54 -9.92 -22.92
N LEU A 104 -24.40 -10.89 -22.60
CA LEU A 104 -25.22 -11.60 -23.58
C LEU A 104 -26.63 -11.01 -23.66
N ASP A 105 -27.18 -10.59 -22.53
CA ASP A 105 -28.52 -10.04 -22.43
C ASP A 105 -28.72 -9.28 -21.11
N TYR A 106 -29.69 -8.38 -21.07
CA TYR A 106 -30.15 -7.75 -19.84
C TYR A 106 -31.64 -7.40 -19.97
N PHE A 107 -32.42 -7.67 -18.93
CA PHE A 107 -33.86 -7.39 -18.95
C PHE A 107 -34.46 -7.32 -17.55
N GLU A 108 -35.67 -6.76 -17.50
CA GLU A 108 -36.53 -6.72 -16.32
C GLU A 108 -37.81 -7.52 -16.60
N GLU A 109 -38.20 -8.37 -15.67
CA GLU A 109 -39.45 -9.14 -15.74
C GLU A 109 -40.06 -9.26 -14.34
N GLN A 110 -41.34 -8.88 -14.17
CA GLN A 110 -42.04 -8.90 -12.88
C GLN A 110 -41.27 -8.17 -11.76
N GLU A 111 -40.73 -6.98 -12.06
CA GLU A 111 -39.92 -6.16 -11.14
C GLU A 111 -38.65 -6.87 -10.64
N GLN A 112 -38.20 -7.92 -11.32
CA GLN A 112 -36.93 -8.60 -11.11
C GLN A 112 -35.97 -8.25 -12.25
N PHE A 113 -34.70 -8.03 -11.91
CA PHE A 113 -33.70 -7.58 -12.87
C PHE A 113 -32.67 -8.68 -13.14
N TYR A 114 -32.41 -8.97 -14.41
CA TYR A 114 -31.60 -10.11 -14.85
C TYR A 114 -30.49 -9.69 -15.79
N LEU A 115 -29.26 -9.96 -15.40
CA LEU A 115 -28.06 -9.74 -16.22
C LEU A 115 -27.53 -11.10 -16.68
N VAL A 116 -27.45 -11.32 -17.99
CA VAL A 116 -26.96 -12.57 -18.57
C VAL A 116 -25.57 -12.35 -19.15
N GLN A 117 -24.60 -13.14 -18.69
CA GLN A 117 -23.20 -13.03 -19.08
C GLN A 117 -22.67 -14.37 -19.57
N GLU A 118 -21.57 -14.32 -20.30
CA GLU A 118 -20.79 -15.50 -20.65
C GLU A 118 -20.38 -16.29 -19.38
N TYR A 119 -20.55 -17.62 -19.42
CA TYR A 119 -20.05 -18.48 -18.36
C TYR A 119 -18.55 -18.76 -18.54
N ILE A 120 -17.78 -18.45 -17.51
CA ILE A 120 -16.34 -18.70 -17.47
C ILE A 120 -16.09 -19.98 -16.68
N SER A 121 -15.72 -21.05 -17.38
CA SER A 121 -15.33 -22.31 -16.76
C SER A 121 -13.91 -22.21 -16.20
N GLY A 122 -13.75 -22.40 -14.90
CA GLY A 122 -12.45 -22.27 -14.24
C GLY A 122 -12.54 -22.27 -12.71
N SER A 123 -11.39 -22.15 -12.06
CA SER A 123 -11.31 -21.98 -10.61
C SER A 123 -11.07 -20.51 -10.26
N THR A 124 -11.73 -20.01 -9.22
CA THR A 124 -11.38 -18.69 -8.68
C THR A 124 -10.02 -18.75 -7.99
N LEU A 125 -9.28 -17.63 -7.92
CA LEU A 125 -8.04 -17.58 -7.15
C LEU A 125 -8.24 -17.97 -5.68
N GLN A 126 -9.41 -17.67 -5.11
CA GLN A 126 -9.75 -18.12 -3.76
C GLN A 126 -9.80 -19.65 -3.66
N GLN A 127 -10.36 -20.32 -4.66
CA GLN A 127 -10.41 -21.79 -4.72
C GLN A 127 -9.01 -22.36 -4.95
N GLU A 128 -8.23 -21.76 -5.84
CA GLU A 128 -6.85 -22.20 -6.08
C GLU A 128 -5.99 -22.13 -4.82
N VAL A 129 -6.06 -21.03 -4.06
CA VAL A 129 -5.28 -20.92 -2.80
C VAL A 129 -5.75 -21.95 -1.76
N LYS A 130 -7.06 -22.22 -1.68
CA LYS A 130 -7.60 -23.25 -0.78
C LYS A 130 -7.14 -24.67 -1.15
N LEU A 131 -6.97 -24.95 -2.44
CA LEU A 131 -6.62 -26.28 -2.94
C LEU A 131 -5.10 -26.51 -2.99
N ASN A 132 -4.35 -25.51 -3.48
CA ASN A 132 -2.94 -25.62 -3.82
C ASN A 132 -2.02 -24.90 -2.84
N GLY A 133 -2.58 -24.13 -1.90
CA GLY A 133 -1.82 -23.30 -0.97
C GLY A 133 -1.47 -21.92 -1.55
N THR A 134 -0.60 -21.22 -0.83
CA THR A 134 -0.18 -19.85 -1.16
C THR A 134 0.72 -19.80 -2.38
N TYR A 135 0.72 -18.65 -3.05
CA TYR A 135 1.58 -18.38 -4.20
C TYR A 135 2.99 -18.02 -3.75
N SER A 136 3.97 -18.37 -4.59
CA SER A 136 5.34 -17.85 -4.48
C SER A 136 5.41 -16.39 -4.98
N GLU A 137 6.52 -15.70 -4.67
CA GLU A 137 6.81 -14.38 -5.25
C GLU A 137 6.75 -14.40 -6.79
N ALA A 138 7.33 -15.41 -7.43
CA ALA A 138 7.26 -15.55 -8.89
C ALA A 138 5.82 -15.70 -9.39
N GLY A 139 4.99 -16.49 -8.68
CA GLY A 139 3.58 -16.64 -9.00
C GLY A 139 2.78 -15.33 -8.87
N VAL A 140 3.07 -14.52 -7.85
CA VAL A 140 2.44 -13.20 -7.68
C VAL A 140 2.90 -12.20 -8.73
N LYS A 141 4.19 -12.20 -9.10
CA LYS A 141 4.70 -11.39 -10.21
C LYS A 141 4.03 -11.78 -11.52
N GLN A 142 3.89 -13.07 -11.81
CA GLN A 142 3.17 -13.55 -13.00
C GLN A 142 1.70 -13.11 -13.00
N PHE A 143 1.01 -13.26 -11.86
CA PHE A 143 -0.37 -12.78 -11.70
C PHE A 143 -0.49 -11.28 -11.95
N LEU A 144 0.41 -10.46 -11.39
CA LEU A 144 0.43 -9.01 -11.59
C LEU A 144 0.67 -8.65 -13.06
N SER A 145 1.64 -9.27 -13.72
CA SER A 145 1.92 -9.06 -15.15
C SER A 145 0.73 -9.40 -16.05
N GLU A 146 -0.11 -10.36 -15.64
CA GLU A 146 -1.31 -10.74 -16.38
C GLU A 146 -2.50 -9.81 -16.14
N ILE A 147 -2.71 -9.35 -14.90
CA ILE A 147 -3.91 -8.58 -14.52
C ILE A 147 -3.76 -7.07 -14.66
N LEU A 148 -2.55 -6.52 -14.54
CA LEU A 148 -2.31 -5.08 -14.67
C LEU A 148 -2.65 -4.53 -16.07
N PRO A 149 -2.35 -5.22 -17.19
CA PRO A 149 -2.80 -4.80 -18.51
C PRO A 149 -4.33 -4.75 -18.64
N LEU A 150 -5.02 -5.75 -18.09
CA LEU A 150 -6.48 -5.76 -18.05
C LEU A 150 -7.02 -4.57 -17.24
N LEU A 151 -6.43 -4.32 -16.06
CA LEU A 151 -6.86 -3.19 -15.22
C LEU A 151 -6.63 -1.85 -15.92
N GLN A 152 -5.50 -1.68 -16.62
CA GLN A 152 -5.23 -0.51 -17.43
C GLN A 152 -6.33 -0.31 -18.50
N TYR A 153 -6.67 -1.37 -19.24
CA TYR A 153 -7.72 -1.33 -20.25
C TYR A 153 -9.07 -0.87 -19.68
N ILE A 154 -9.49 -1.43 -18.53
CA ILE A 154 -10.73 -1.02 -17.84
C ILE A 154 -10.70 0.47 -17.48
N HIS A 155 -9.58 0.97 -16.96
CA HIS A 155 -9.41 2.37 -16.57
C HIS A 155 -9.38 3.33 -17.77
N GLU A 156 -8.84 2.89 -18.91
CA GLU A 156 -8.88 3.65 -20.17
C GLU A 156 -10.30 3.85 -20.69
N GLN A 157 -11.19 2.87 -20.47
CA GLN A 157 -12.64 2.98 -20.72
C GLN A 157 -13.39 3.83 -19.67
N LYS A 158 -12.67 4.51 -18.77
CA LYS A 158 -13.22 5.34 -17.69
C LYS A 158 -14.08 4.56 -16.68
N VAL A 159 -13.80 3.27 -16.53
CA VAL A 159 -14.47 2.41 -15.56
C VAL A 159 -13.55 2.17 -14.36
N ILE A 160 -14.14 2.11 -13.16
CA ILE A 160 -13.48 1.63 -11.94
C ILE A 160 -14.18 0.32 -11.56
N HIS A 161 -13.43 -0.75 -11.33
CA HIS A 161 -13.99 -2.08 -11.08
C HIS A 161 -14.65 -2.20 -9.69
N ARG A 162 -13.99 -1.69 -8.64
CA ARG A 162 -14.46 -1.55 -7.25
C ARG A 162 -14.62 -2.84 -6.43
N ASP A 163 -14.59 -4.02 -7.04
CA ASP A 163 -14.68 -5.30 -6.30
C ASP A 163 -13.61 -6.31 -6.74
N ILE A 164 -12.37 -5.84 -6.95
CA ILE A 164 -11.23 -6.73 -7.22
C ILE A 164 -10.91 -7.52 -5.95
N LYS A 165 -10.99 -8.85 -6.03
CA LYS A 165 -10.71 -9.78 -4.93
C LYS A 165 -10.50 -11.20 -5.48
N PRO A 166 -9.89 -12.13 -4.73
CA PRO A 166 -9.63 -13.49 -5.18
C PRO A 166 -10.86 -14.27 -5.68
N ALA A 167 -12.05 -13.99 -5.12
CA ALA A 167 -13.29 -14.66 -5.53
C ALA A 167 -13.83 -14.18 -6.89
N ASN A 168 -13.41 -13.00 -7.36
CA ASN A 168 -13.86 -12.40 -8.61
C ASN A 168 -12.83 -12.55 -9.74
N LEU A 169 -11.83 -13.40 -9.55
CA LEU A 169 -10.75 -13.64 -10.49
C LEU A 169 -10.71 -15.13 -10.79
N ILE A 170 -11.09 -15.53 -12.00
CA ILE A 170 -11.15 -16.93 -12.43
C ILE A 170 -9.98 -17.24 -13.36
N ARG A 171 -9.25 -18.31 -13.09
CA ARG A 171 -8.34 -18.92 -14.07
C ARG A 171 -9.15 -19.84 -14.97
N ARG A 172 -9.33 -19.42 -16.22
CA ARG A 172 -10.15 -20.12 -17.20
C ARG A 172 -9.48 -21.43 -17.62
N THR A 173 -10.25 -22.52 -17.63
CA THR A 173 -9.72 -23.87 -17.92
C THR A 173 -9.24 -24.02 -19.36
N GLN A 174 -9.84 -23.31 -20.33
CA GLN A 174 -9.53 -23.49 -21.74
C GLN A 174 -8.12 -23.03 -22.12
N ASP A 175 -7.62 -21.95 -21.51
CA ASP A 175 -6.36 -21.29 -21.91
C ASP A 175 -5.51 -20.82 -20.71
N ALA A 176 -5.89 -21.20 -19.49
CA ALA A 176 -5.24 -20.81 -18.24
C ALA A 176 -5.16 -19.30 -17.99
N ARG A 177 -5.92 -18.47 -18.72
CA ARG A 177 -5.92 -17.02 -18.59
C ARG A 177 -6.82 -16.56 -17.44
N MET A 178 -6.39 -15.50 -16.77
CA MET A 178 -7.14 -14.81 -15.74
C MET A 178 -8.25 -13.98 -16.35
N VAL A 179 -9.47 -14.22 -15.88
CA VAL A 179 -10.68 -13.50 -16.24
C VAL A 179 -11.20 -12.80 -14.99
N LEU A 180 -11.40 -11.48 -15.08
CA LEU A 180 -12.00 -10.68 -14.02
C LEU A 180 -13.51 -10.67 -14.22
N ILE A 181 -14.24 -11.16 -13.22
CA ILE A 181 -15.69 -11.19 -13.20
C ILE A 181 -16.23 -10.13 -12.23
N ASP A 182 -17.52 -9.81 -12.36
CA ASP A 182 -18.28 -9.03 -11.39
C ASP A 182 -17.80 -7.59 -11.12
N PHE A 183 -18.26 -6.65 -11.95
CA PHE A 183 -18.07 -5.22 -11.72
C PHE A 183 -18.89 -4.75 -10.51
N GLY A 184 -18.22 -4.17 -9.51
CA GLY A 184 -18.84 -3.60 -8.30
C GLY A 184 -19.59 -2.28 -8.53
N ALA A 185 -20.10 -2.04 -9.74
CA ALA A 185 -20.67 -0.76 -10.18
C ALA A 185 -21.92 -0.32 -9.38
N VAL A 186 -22.57 -1.27 -8.71
CA VAL A 186 -23.86 -1.15 -7.99
C VAL A 186 -23.74 -0.39 -6.64
N LYS A 187 -22.53 -0.06 -6.18
CA LYS A 187 -22.34 0.35 -4.76
C LYS A 187 -22.42 1.84 -4.44
N ASN A 188 -22.45 2.76 -5.41
CA ASN A 188 -22.03 4.15 -5.17
C ASN A 188 -23.11 5.24 -5.10
N GLN A 189 -24.37 4.95 -5.36
CA GLN A 189 -25.41 6.00 -5.34
C GLN A 189 -26.60 5.59 -4.50
N VAL A 190 -26.36 5.41 -3.20
CA VAL A 190 -27.35 5.85 -2.20
C VAL A 190 -27.04 7.33 -1.93
N SER A 191 -27.26 8.17 -2.95
CA SER A 191 -27.03 9.62 -2.81
C SER A 191 -28.04 10.17 -1.81
N GLN A 192 -27.54 10.77 -0.73
CA GLN A 192 -27.85 12.11 -0.18
C GLN A 192 -29.25 12.73 -0.41
N ALA A 193 -30.31 11.96 -0.59
CA ALA A 193 -31.68 12.41 -0.58
C ALA A 193 -32.32 11.92 0.73
N THR A 194 -32.72 12.89 1.55
CA THR A 194 -33.53 12.79 2.77
C THR A 194 -32.89 12.13 3.99
N THR A 195 -32.26 12.98 4.82
CA THR A 195 -31.80 12.72 6.20
C THR A 195 -32.91 12.42 7.21
N ASN A 196 -34.15 12.18 6.80
CA ASN A 196 -35.29 12.03 7.69
C ASN A 196 -36.13 10.81 7.28
N GLN A 197 -35.75 9.60 7.71
CA GLN A 197 -36.65 8.55 8.22
C GLN A 197 -35.90 7.24 8.50
N SER A 198 -36.38 6.52 9.50
CA SER A 198 -35.76 5.38 10.20
C SER A 198 -35.73 4.05 9.41
N GLY A 199 -35.50 4.08 8.10
CA GLY A 199 -35.50 2.88 7.22
C GLY A 199 -34.16 2.53 6.54
N HIS A 200 -33.08 3.29 6.77
CA HIS A 200 -31.85 3.24 5.96
C HIS A 200 -30.82 2.15 6.35
N THR A 201 -31.11 1.26 7.31
CA THR A 201 -30.17 0.21 7.74
C THR A 201 -30.00 -0.92 6.73
N ALA A 202 -30.98 -1.14 5.85
CA ALA A 202 -30.83 -2.14 4.79
C ALA A 202 -29.72 -1.71 3.81
N LEU A 203 -29.79 -0.48 3.26
CA LEU A 203 -28.91 -0.03 2.17
C LEU A 203 -27.49 0.40 2.55
N THR A 204 -27.23 0.72 3.82
CA THR A 204 -25.88 1.08 4.30
C THR A 204 -24.96 -0.13 4.45
N ALA A 205 -25.51 -1.33 4.69
CA ALA A 205 -24.76 -2.59 4.62
C ALA A 205 -24.36 -2.98 3.19
N TYR A 206 -25.06 -2.43 2.19
CA TYR A 206 -24.95 -2.81 0.78
C TYR A 206 -23.85 -2.01 0.04
N ALA A 207 -23.60 -0.76 0.41
CA ALA A 207 -22.71 0.15 -0.33
C ALA A 207 -21.19 -0.10 -0.16
N ILE A 208 -20.78 -1.03 0.70
CA ILE A 208 -19.38 -1.20 1.07
C ILE A 208 -18.81 -2.39 0.27
N GLY A 209 -17.62 -2.24 -0.31
CA GLY A 209 -16.87 -3.34 -0.93
C GLY A 209 -16.82 -4.59 -0.04
N THR A 210 -16.43 -5.74 -0.57
CA THR A 210 -16.26 -6.94 0.27
C THR A 210 -15.37 -6.59 1.49
N PRO A 211 -15.82 -6.80 2.74
CA PRO A 211 -15.16 -6.24 3.92
C PRO A 211 -13.65 -6.55 3.94
N GLY A 212 -12.85 -5.49 3.95
CA GLY A 212 -11.39 -5.54 4.10
C GLY A 212 -10.54 -5.52 2.80
N PHE A 213 -11.13 -5.71 1.61
CA PHE A 213 -10.40 -5.49 0.34
C PHE A 213 -10.50 -4.05 -0.17
N ALA A 214 -11.56 -3.35 0.20
CA ALA A 214 -11.81 -1.98 -0.25
C ALA A 214 -10.97 -0.96 0.54
N PRO A 215 -10.36 0.04 -0.12
CA PRO A 215 -9.64 1.10 0.57
C PRO A 215 -10.60 2.15 1.20
N PRO A 216 -10.12 2.98 2.13
CA PRO A 216 -10.96 3.93 2.87
C PRO A 216 -11.73 4.93 1.99
N GLU A 217 -11.15 5.43 0.90
CA GLU A 217 -11.85 6.35 0.01
C GLU A 217 -13.02 5.68 -0.73
N GLN A 218 -12.93 4.37 -1.00
CA GLN A 218 -14.03 3.59 -1.55
C GLN A 218 -15.11 3.33 -0.49
N MET A 219 -14.71 3.05 0.76
CA MET A 219 -15.66 2.94 1.88
C MET A 219 -16.39 4.28 2.13
N ALA A 220 -15.73 5.39 1.85
CA ALA A 220 -16.30 6.74 1.88
C ALA A 220 -17.08 7.10 0.59
N MET A 221 -17.38 6.13 -0.27
CA MET A 221 -18.19 6.28 -1.49
C MET A 221 -17.57 7.18 -2.57
N ARG A 222 -16.25 7.37 -2.53
CA ARG A 222 -15.48 8.19 -3.48
C ARG A 222 -14.33 7.38 -4.09
N PRO A 223 -14.60 6.25 -4.77
CA PRO A 223 -13.54 5.46 -5.37
C PRO A 223 -12.89 6.22 -6.52
N VAL A 224 -11.60 5.96 -6.69
CA VAL A 224 -10.77 6.44 -7.78
C VAL A 224 -10.10 5.24 -8.46
N TYR A 225 -9.44 5.43 -9.60
CA TYR A 225 -8.71 4.33 -10.27
C TYR A 225 -7.68 3.66 -9.34
N ALA A 226 -7.00 4.46 -8.51
CA ALA A 226 -6.08 3.97 -7.50
C ALA A 226 -6.75 3.10 -6.41
N SER A 227 -8.08 3.11 -6.28
CA SER A 227 -8.80 2.23 -5.36
C SER A 227 -8.73 0.77 -5.81
N ASP A 228 -8.81 0.51 -7.12
CA ASP A 228 -8.64 -0.84 -7.68
C ASP A 228 -7.20 -1.35 -7.48
N ILE A 229 -6.21 -0.45 -7.56
CA ILE A 229 -4.80 -0.79 -7.32
C ILE A 229 -4.59 -1.26 -5.87
N TYR A 230 -5.23 -0.60 -4.91
CA TYR A 230 -5.19 -1.04 -3.52
C TYR A 230 -5.82 -2.42 -3.35
N ALA A 231 -7.01 -2.64 -3.91
CA ALA A 231 -7.71 -3.92 -3.83
C ALA A 231 -6.89 -5.06 -4.48
N LEU A 232 -6.19 -4.76 -5.58
CA LEU A 232 -5.24 -5.67 -6.21
C LEU A 232 -4.03 -5.94 -5.31
N GLY A 233 -3.51 -4.93 -4.60
CA GLY A 233 -2.45 -5.08 -3.61
C GLY A 233 -2.86 -6.01 -2.47
N VAL A 234 -4.07 -5.83 -1.93
CA VAL A 234 -4.63 -6.71 -0.87
C VAL A 234 -4.81 -8.14 -1.41
N THR A 235 -5.24 -8.27 -2.66
CA THR A 235 -5.32 -9.57 -3.35
C THR A 235 -3.95 -10.24 -3.43
N CYS A 236 -2.87 -9.52 -3.74
CA CYS A 236 -1.52 -10.07 -3.75
C CYS A 236 -1.06 -10.53 -2.35
N VAL A 237 -1.36 -9.76 -1.31
CA VAL A 237 -1.08 -10.17 0.08
C VAL A 237 -1.85 -11.44 0.44
N TYR A 238 -3.12 -11.57 0.03
CA TYR A 238 -3.87 -12.81 0.20
C TYR A 238 -3.21 -13.98 -0.54
N LEU A 239 -2.74 -13.79 -1.77
CA LEU A 239 -2.07 -14.85 -2.53
C LEU A 239 -0.78 -15.31 -1.82
N LEU A 240 0.00 -14.40 -1.24
CA LEU A 240 1.25 -14.73 -0.53
C LEU A 240 1.02 -15.39 0.83
N THR A 241 -0.09 -15.08 1.51
CA THR A 241 -0.27 -15.44 2.94
C THR A 241 -1.42 -16.42 3.19
N GLY A 242 -2.37 -16.53 2.26
CA GLY A 242 -3.63 -17.25 2.44
C GLY A 242 -4.60 -16.58 3.43
N LYS A 243 -4.20 -15.48 4.07
CA LYS A 243 -4.99 -14.79 5.09
C LYS A 243 -5.96 -13.80 4.46
N THR A 244 -7.22 -13.84 4.89
CA THR A 244 -8.18 -12.84 4.45
C THR A 244 -7.90 -11.51 5.15
N PRO A 245 -8.38 -10.37 4.63
CA PRO A 245 -8.18 -9.08 5.29
C PRO A 245 -8.65 -9.04 6.75
N LYS A 246 -9.65 -9.85 7.13
CA LYS A 246 -10.13 -9.93 8.52
C LYS A 246 -9.12 -10.60 9.46
N ASP A 247 -8.21 -11.38 8.91
CA ASP A 247 -7.18 -12.14 9.64
C ASP A 247 -5.81 -11.42 9.61
N LEU A 248 -5.77 -10.20 9.06
CA LEU A 248 -4.60 -9.34 9.04
C LEU A 248 -4.68 -8.31 10.15
N ASP A 249 -3.54 -8.01 10.75
CA ASP A 249 -3.43 -6.94 11.73
C ASP A 249 -3.42 -5.59 11.01
N TYR A 250 -4.00 -4.58 11.66
CA TYR A 250 -4.02 -3.20 11.17
C TYR A 250 -3.36 -2.32 12.19
N ASN A 251 -2.57 -1.37 11.72
CA ASN A 251 -2.02 -0.34 12.59
C ASN A 251 -3.18 0.54 13.10
N PRO A 252 -3.45 0.62 14.42
CA PRO A 252 -4.60 1.34 14.95
C PRO A 252 -4.52 2.85 14.71
N THR A 253 -3.33 3.37 14.48
CA THR A 253 -3.04 4.80 14.30
C THR A 253 -3.08 5.19 12.82
N THR A 254 -2.52 4.35 11.94
CA THR A 254 -2.43 4.67 10.50
C THR A 254 -3.52 4.04 9.64
N GLY A 255 -4.13 2.96 10.12
CA GLY A 255 -5.04 2.12 9.33
C GLY A 255 -4.33 1.29 8.25
N GLU A 256 -3.00 1.26 8.23
CA GLU A 256 -2.23 0.46 7.28
C GLU A 256 -2.29 -1.02 7.67
N VAL A 257 -2.36 -1.88 6.66
CA VAL A 257 -2.33 -3.33 6.83
C VAL A 257 -0.92 -3.77 7.22
N MET A 258 -0.79 -4.54 8.29
CA MET A 258 0.48 -5.06 8.80
C MET A 258 0.70 -6.47 8.23
N TRP A 259 1.23 -6.57 7.01
CA TRP A 259 1.40 -7.84 6.30
C TRP A 259 2.85 -8.24 6.05
N GLU A 260 3.79 -7.28 6.07
CA GLU A 260 5.19 -7.52 5.65
C GLU A 260 5.88 -8.62 6.45
N HIS A 261 5.55 -8.74 7.75
CA HIS A 261 6.12 -9.78 8.63
C HIS A 261 5.58 -11.19 8.35
N LEU A 262 4.50 -11.31 7.58
CA LEU A 262 3.86 -12.58 7.23
C LEU A 262 4.39 -13.18 5.93
N VAL A 263 5.20 -12.44 5.17
CA VAL A 263 5.67 -12.84 3.85
C VAL A 263 7.18 -12.95 3.81
N GLN A 264 7.68 -13.90 3.02
CA GLN A 264 9.08 -13.99 2.63
C GLN A 264 9.18 -13.68 1.14
N ALA A 265 9.55 -12.43 0.83
CA ALA A 265 9.66 -11.93 -0.54
C ALA A 265 10.84 -10.94 -0.64
N SER A 266 11.27 -10.64 -1.85
CA SER A 266 12.31 -9.63 -2.11
C SER A 266 11.91 -8.25 -1.59
N ASP A 267 12.91 -7.48 -1.16
CA ASP A 267 12.72 -6.07 -0.77
C ASP A 267 12.05 -5.25 -1.89
N HIS A 268 12.32 -5.63 -3.14
CA HIS A 268 11.74 -5.00 -4.31
C HIS A 268 10.22 -5.23 -4.39
N LEU A 269 9.76 -6.49 -4.37
CA LEU A 269 8.33 -6.79 -4.40
C LEU A 269 7.62 -6.21 -3.17
N ILE A 270 8.24 -6.30 -1.99
CA ILE A 270 7.71 -5.69 -0.77
C ILE A 270 7.50 -4.19 -0.96
N SER A 271 8.48 -3.48 -1.53
CA SER A 271 8.37 -2.05 -1.80
C SER A 271 7.24 -1.70 -2.78
N VAL A 272 7.04 -2.52 -3.83
CA VAL A 272 5.94 -2.33 -4.79
C VAL A 272 4.59 -2.54 -4.10
N LEU A 273 4.40 -3.66 -3.41
CA LEU A 273 3.15 -3.97 -2.71
C LEU A 273 2.85 -2.93 -1.61
N ARG A 274 3.87 -2.48 -0.87
CA ARG A 274 3.73 -1.40 0.12
C ARG A 274 3.15 -0.14 -0.52
N LYS A 275 3.65 0.26 -1.68
CA LYS A 275 3.15 1.44 -2.39
C LYS A 275 1.77 1.23 -3.03
N MET A 276 1.41 0.01 -3.43
CA MET A 276 0.03 -0.32 -3.83
C MET A 276 -0.96 -0.19 -2.66
N LEU A 277 -0.51 -0.51 -1.44
CA LEU A 277 -1.31 -0.54 -0.21
C LEU A 277 -1.28 0.76 0.61
N GLU A 278 -0.72 1.85 0.07
CA GLU A 278 -0.73 3.16 0.71
C GLU A 278 -2.16 3.62 0.99
N VAL A 279 -2.45 3.97 2.25
CA VAL A 279 -3.77 4.49 2.66
C VAL A 279 -4.04 5.83 1.99
N SER A 280 -3.01 6.69 1.87
CA SER A 280 -3.15 7.97 1.20
C SER A 280 -3.14 7.80 -0.32
N VAL A 281 -4.26 8.10 -0.98
CA VAL A 281 -4.42 7.99 -2.44
C VAL A 281 -3.28 8.68 -3.18
N ARG A 282 -2.88 9.89 -2.78
CA ARG A 282 -1.78 10.66 -3.41
C ARG A 282 -0.41 9.97 -3.36
N SER A 283 -0.19 9.08 -2.39
CA SER A 283 1.08 8.36 -2.21
C SER A 283 1.06 6.97 -2.85
N ARG A 284 -0.14 6.47 -3.17
CA ARG A 284 -0.36 5.23 -3.90
C ARG A 284 0.05 5.40 -5.36
N TYR A 285 0.31 4.29 -6.06
CA TYR A 285 0.36 4.33 -7.53
C TYR A 285 -0.96 4.85 -8.09
N GLN A 286 -0.88 5.72 -9.09
CA GLN A 286 -2.06 6.36 -9.69
C GLN A 286 -2.63 5.56 -10.86
N THR A 287 -1.80 4.74 -11.51
CA THR A 287 -2.19 3.96 -12.69
C THR A 287 -1.61 2.54 -12.64
N ALA A 288 -2.29 1.57 -13.26
CA ALA A 288 -1.79 0.21 -13.39
C ALA A 288 -0.43 0.15 -14.12
N LYS A 289 -0.21 1.06 -15.08
CA LYS A 289 1.06 1.22 -15.80
C LYS A 289 2.23 1.64 -14.90
N GLU A 290 1.99 2.42 -13.84
CA GLU A 290 3.03 2.73 -12.86
C GLU A 290 3.44 1.52 -12.04
N VAL A 291 2.48 0.66 -11.69
CA VAL A 291 2.75 -0.60 -10.98
C VAL A 291 3.56 -1.54 -11.86
N LEU A 292 3.15 -1.70 -13.12
CA LEU A 292 3.85 -2.57 -14.09
C LEU A 292 5.31 -2.12 -14.29
N ARG A 293 5.52 -0.81 -14.54
CA ARG A 293 6.87 -0.25 -14.63
C ARG A 293 7.68 -0.45 -13.36
N ALA A 294 7.06 -0.36 -12.19
CA ALA A 294 7.76 -0.57 -10.93
C ALA A 294 8.26 -2.01 -10.78
N LEU A 295 7.49 -3.00 -11.24
CA LEU A 295 7.89 -4.42 -11.24
C LEU A 295 9.01 -4.73 -12.24
N GLU A 296 9.04 -4.05 -13.39
CA GLU A 296 10.04 -4.27 -14.45
C GLU A 296 11.43 -3.68 -14.15
N ILE A 297 11.57 -2.85 -13.12
CA ILE A 297 12.84 -2.19 -12.78
C ILE A 297 13.83 -3.14 -12.08
N GLU A 298 13.36 -4.28 -11.56
CA GLU A 298 14.17 -5.27 -10.82
C GLU A 298 15.47 -5.70 -11.53
N PRO A 299 15.48 -6.11 -12.82
CA PRO A 299 16.70 -6.55 -13.49
C PRO A 299 17.73 -5.41 -13.65
N TYR A 300 17.27 -4.16 -13.73
CA TYR A 300 18.14 -3.00 -13.80
C TYR A 300 18.83 -2.75 -12.45
N LEU A 301 18.11 -2.91 -11.33
CA LEU A 301 18.69 -2.79 -9.99
C LEU A 301 19.72 -3.89 -9.72
N GLU A 302 19.45 -5.12 -10.13
CA GLU A 302 20.40 -6.24 -10.03
C GLU A 302 21.64 -6.02 -10.92
N SER A 303 21.46 -5.57 -12.16
CA SER A 303 22.57 -5.23 -13.06
C SER A 303 23.43 -4.08 -12.50
N LEU A 304 22.80 -3.06 -11.90
CA LEU A 304 23.51 -1.98 -11.23
C LEU A 304 24.28 -2.49 -10.00
N ALA A 305 23.67 -3.34 -9.19
CA ALA A 305 24.31 -3.95 -8.02
C ALA A 305 25.49 -4.83 -8.42
N ASN A 306 25.34 -5.65 -9.46
CA ASN A 306 26.41 -6.51 -10.00
C ASN A 306 27.54 -5.68 -10.63
N GLY A 307 27.23 -4.63 -11.39
CA GLY A 307 28.22 -3.72 -11.95
C GLY A 307 29.01 -2.92 -10.89
N LEU A 308 28.41 -2.70 -9.72
CA LEU A 308 29.09 -2.09 -8.56
C LEU A 308 30.00 -3.10 -7.81
N ILE A 309 29.71 -4.40 -7.88
CA ILE A 309 30.52 -5.46 -7.29
C ILE A 309 31.75 -5.78 -8.17
N VAL A 310 31.60 -5.84 -9.50
CA VAL A 310 32.69 -6.17 -10.43
C VAL A 310 33.82 -5.13 -10.43
N LYS A 311 33.54 -3.86 -10.10
CA LYS A 311 34.57 -2.81 -9.98
C LYS A 311 35.46 -2.94 -8.75
N SER A 312 35.21 -3.89 -7.84
CA SER A 312 35.99 -4.05 -6.61
C SER A 312 37.10 -5.12 -6.66
N ASP A 313 37.24 -5.87 -7.75
CA ASP A 313 38.23 -6.96 -7.86
C ASP A 313 39.34 -6.76 -8.91
N THR A 314 39.43 -5.60 -9.59
CA THR A 314 40.59 -5.28 -10.45
C THR A 314 41.67 -4.56 -9.66
N ASN A 315 42.35 -5.28 -8.77
CA ASN A 315 43.70 -4.93 -8.32
C ASN A 315 44.38 -6.17 -7.73
N ASN A 316 44.98 -7.01 -8.58
CA ASN A 316 46.26 -7.68 -8.30
C ASN A 316 46.78 -8.48 -9.51
N LYS A 317 47.91 -7.98 -10.06
CA LYS A 317 49.01 -8.65 -10.78
C LYS A 317 48.66 -9.30 -12.15
N GLU A 318 49.48 -9.27 -13.19
CA GLU A 318 50.96 -9.29 -13.27
C GLU A 318 51.41 -8.84 -14.67
N GLN A 319 52.66 -8.37 -14.78
CA GLN A 319 53.34 -7.97 -16.01
C GLN A 319 53.55 -9.17 -16.96
N THR A 320 53.24 -9.01 -18.25
CA THR A 320 54.06 -9.57 -19.35
C THR A 320 53.91 -8.74 -20.62
N HIS A 321 55.05 -8.38 -21.20
CA HIS A 321 55.23 -7.75 -22.51
C HIS A 321 54.53 -8.52 -23.64
N ASN A 322 53.84 -7.80 -24.54
CA ASN A 322 54.12 -7.76 -25.98
C ASN A 322 53.11 -6.87 -26.73
N ARG A 323 53.65 -5.95 -27.55
CA ARG A 323 53.04 -5.29 -28.71
C ARG A 323 53.69 -5.91 -29.97
N PRO A 324 53.15 -5.82 -31.21
CA PRO A 324 52.52 -4.61 -31.77
C PRO A 324 51.33 -4.81 -32.75
N GLU A 325 50.76 -3.67 -33.15
CA GLU A 325 50.06 -3.35 -34.43
C GLU A 325 48.74 -4.12 -34.75
N ASP A 326 47.65 -3.53 -35.25
CA ASP A 326 47.49 -2.38 -36.13
C ASP A 326 46.01 -1.90 -36.19
N SER A 327 45.80 -0.74 -36.83
CA SER A 327 44.52 -0.13 -37.30
C SER A 327 43.70 0.75 -36.35
N ALA A 328 43.90 2.05 -36.57
CA ALA A 328 43.05 3.17 -36.17
C ALA A 328 41.84 3.39 -37.11
N VAL A 329 40.88 4.20 -36.65
CA VAL A 329 40.00 5.21 -37.33
C VAL A 329 38.69 5.29 -36.50
N LEU A 330 38.54 6.26 -35.57
CA LEU A 330 37.87 7.58 -35.69
C LEU A 330 36.38 7.46 -36.11
N CYS A 331 35.34 7.98 -35.45
CA CYS A 331 35.18 9.21 -34.65
C CYS A 331 33.85 9.22 -33.84
N SER A 332 33.93 9.81 -32.63
CA SER A 332 33.05 10.85 -32.06
C SER A 332 31.58 10.59 -31.66
N ASN A 333 31.27 10.65 -30.36
CA ASN A 333 30.77 11.88 -29.71
C ASN A 333 30.57 11.74 -28.19
N SER A 334 30.68 12.89 -27.54
CA SER A 334 30.85 13.18 -26.12
C SER A 334 29.57 13.10 -25.26
N SER A 335 29.67 12.51 -24.06
CA SER A 335 29.19 13.12 -22.81
C SER A 335 29.66 12.32 -21.59
N ALA A 336 30.32 12.98 -20.64
CA ALA A 336 30.27 12.75 -19.18
C ALA A 336 31.57 13.17 -18.48
N ALA A 337 31.43 13.98 -17.43
CA ALA A 337 32.11 13.73 -16.15
C ALA A 337 31.58 14.66 -15.04
N ALA A 338 30.82 14.09 -14.09
CA ALA A 338 30.81 14.55 -12.70
C ALA A 338 30.36 13.41 -11.76
N THR A 339 31.36 12.69 -11.25
CA THR A 339 31.53 12.22 -9.85
C THR A 339 30.43 11.38 -9.19
N GLY A 340 30.63 10.06 -9.24
CA GLY A 340 30.14 9.10 -8.25
C GLY A 340 31.31 8.48 -7.46
N LEU A 341 31.50 8.90 -6.22
CA LEU A 341 32.37 8.25 -5.23
C LEU A 341 31.59 8.18 -3.92
N GLY A 342 31.26 6.98 -3.45
CA GLY A 342 30.58 6.82 -2.15
C GLY A 342 30.11 5.42 -1.76
N VAL A 343 30.06 4.45 -2.68
CA VAL A 343 29.42 3.14 -2.37
C VAL A 343 30.43 2.04 -2.02
N ALA A 344 31.66 2.10 -2.55
CA ALA A 344 32.67 1.05 -2.35
C ALA A 344 33.20 0.93 -0.90
N GLN A 345 33.20 2.02 -0.12
CA GLN A 345 33.69 2.00 1.27
C GLN A 345 32.71 1.37 2.26
N VAL A 346 31.41 1.28 1.91
CA VAL A 346 30.36 0.76 2.80
C VAL A 346 30.32 -0.77 2.81
N ALA A 347 30.60 -1.42 1.67
CA ALA A 347 30.58 -2.87 1.54
C ALA A 347 31.76 -3.58 2.25
N ALA A 348 32.91 -2.90 2.38
CA ALA A 348 34.08 -3.43 3.09
C ALA A 348 33.90 -3.41 4.62
N ALA A 349 33.21 -2.40 5.16
CA ALA A 349 33.00 -2.24 6.60
C ALA A 349 32.01 -3.27 7.19
N ILE A 350 31.10 -3.81 6.39
CA ILE A 350 30.10 -4.81 6.82
C ILE A 350 30.73 -6.20 6.90
N ARG A 351 31.63 -6.56 5.97
CA ARG A 351 32.34 -7.85 5.97
C ARG A 351 33.33 -7.98 7.13
N ALA A 352 34.02 -6.90 7.50
CA ALA A 352 34.95 -6.89 8.64
C ALA A 352 34.26 -7.05 10.02
N ARG A 353 32.94 -6.79 10.12
CA ARG A 353 32.21 -6.80 11.40
C ARG A 353 31.61 -8.16 11.76
N ARG A 354 31.37 -9.05 10.79
CA ARG A 354 30.87 -10.41 11.03
C ARG A 354 31.95 -11.38 11.52
N ALA A 355 33.23 -11.10 11.25
CA ALA A 355 34.34 -11.94 11.70
C ALA A 355 34.74 -11.74 13.18
N LYS A 356 34.33 -10.64 13.82
CA LYS A 356 34.73 -10.31 15.22
C LYS A 356 33.75 -10.77 16.30
N ASN A 357 32.56 -11.28 15.94
CA ASN A 357 31.53 -11.70 16.91
C ASN A 357 31.59 -13.19 17.29
N ALA A 358 32.57 -13.95 16.81
CA ALA A 358 32.73 -15.37 17.14
C ALA A 358 33.67 -15.64 18.33
N ASP A 359 34.31 -14.62 18.90
CA ASP A 359 35.38 -14.80 19.88
C ASP A 359 35.30 -13.76 21.01
N SER A 360 34.52 -14.05 22.06
CA SER A 360 34.69 -13.53 23.44
C SER A 360 33.47 -13.86 24.33
N THR A 361 33.45 -15.07 24.87
CA THR A 361 32.72 -15.39 26.10
C THR A 361 33.70 -15.98 27.10
N ARG A 362 34.20 -15.15 28.05
CA ARG A 362 34.62 -15.57 29.41
C ARG A 362 35.17 -14.40 30.27
N LEU A 363 34.66 -14.36 31.52
CA LEU A 363 35.26 -13.92 32.80
C LEU A 363 35.13 -12.45 33.31
N ASP A 364 34.17 -12.28 34.24
CA ASP A 364 34.28 -11.92 35.68
C ASP A 364 35.00 -10.66 36.25
N VAL A 365 34.17 -9.84 36.96
CA VAL A 365 34.17 -9.42 38.40
C VAL A 365 35.10 -8.29 38.95
N ARG A 366 34.42 -7.37 39.68
CA ARG A 366 34.84 -6.37 40.75
C ARG A 366 35.63 -5.12 40.30
N GLY A 367 35.44 -3.91 40.84
CA GLY A 367 34.55 -3.35 41.86
C GLY A 367 34.99 -1.91 42.28
N LYS A 368 34.03 -0.96 42.26
CA LYS A 368 33.84 0.26 43.11
C LYS A 368 34.93 1.38 43.25
N PRO A 369 34.52 2.62 43.67
CA PRO A 369 35.00 3.89 43.11
C PRO A 369 35.64 4.87 44.12
N GLY A 370 36.19 5.98 43.63
CA GLY A 370 36.60 7.15 44.42
C GLY A 370 36.45 8.47 43.65
N VAL A 371 35.66 9.38 44.21
CA VAL A 371 35.52 10.85 44.00
C VAL A 371 35.80 11.44 45.41
N PRO A 372 36.17 12.71 45.69
CA PRO A 372 35.91 13.95 44.94
C PRO A 372 37.04 15.03 45.02
N VAL A 373 36.83 16.20 44.41
CA VAL A 373 36.67 17.51 45.10
C VAL A 373 36.77 18.68 44.11
N SER A 374 35.85 19.61 44.33
CA SER A 374 35.48 20.83 43.63
C SER A 374 36.38 22.03 43.95
N LYS A 375 36.42 23.05 43.08
CA LYS A 375 35.89 24.40 43.36
C LYS A 375 36.00 25.36 42.13
N PRO A 376 35.19 26.45 42.10
CA PRO A 376 34.78 27.17 40.89
C PRO A 376 35.34 28.60 40.80
N THR A 377 35.36 29.22 39.61
CA THR A 377 35.25 30.69 39.48
C THR A 377 34.94 31.19 38.06
N THR A 378 33.87 31.99 38.00
CA THR A 378 33.66 33.28 37.27
C THR A 378 33.67 33.40 35.75
N LEU A 379 32.59 34.06 35.28
CA LEU A 379 32.42 34.72 34.00
C LEU A 379 33.53 35.74 33.71
N ALA A 380 33.97 35.78 32.44
CA ALA A 380 34.46 36.99 31.80
C ALA A 380 34.00 37.03 30.34
N ASN A 381 33.38 38.15 30.00
CA ASN A 381 32.85 38.52 28.70
C ASN A 381 33.99 39.22 27.93
N ILE A 382 34.41 38.72 26.77
CA ILE A 382 35.30 39.46 25.85
C ILE A 382 34.80 39.28 24.42
N ASN A 383 34.30 40.38 23.86
CA ASN A 383 34.17 40.58 22.42
C ASN A 383 35.57 40.77 21.82
N SER A 384 35.93 39.95 20.84
CA SER A 384 36.99 40.30 19.88
C SER A 384 36.61 39.79 18.49
N ASN A 385 36.34 40.73 17.59
CA ASN A 385 36.29 40.51 16.16
C ASN A 385 37.66 40.04 15.65
N GLY A 386 37.70 38.88 15.03
CA GLY A 386 38.86 38.35 14.31
C GLY A 386 38.40 37.51 13.13
N SER A 387 38.68 37.99 11.92
CA SER A 387 38.31 37.40 10.64
C SER A 387 39.02 36.08 10.35
N GLN A 388 38.20 35.06 10.09
CA GLN A 388 38.37 33.93 9.16
C GLN A 388 39.75 33.25 9.05
N THR A 389 39.80 32.02 9.56
CA THR A 389 40.24 30.86 8.76
C THR A 389 39.25 29.71 8.97
N GLN A 390 38.37 29.48 7.99
CA GLN A 390 37.46 28.34 7.99
C GLN A 390 38.24 27.05 7.72
N LYS A 391 38.60 26.33 8.79
CA LYS A 391 38.85 24.89 8.70
C LYS A 391 37.51 24.17 8.68
N SER A 392 37.25 23.45 7.59
CA SER A 392 36.12 22.52 7.44
C SER A 392 36.16 21.47 8.56
N LYS A 393 35.32 21.66 9.59
CA LYS A 393 35.10 20.65 10.63
C LYS A 393 34.32 19.50 10.02
N VAL A 394 35.03 18.44 9.64
CA VAL A 394 34.44 17.11 9.44
C VAL A 394 33.62 16.77 10.69
N GLY A 395 32.33 16.54 10.53
CA GLY A 395 31.41 16.24 11.63
C GLY A 395 31.94 15.10 12.49
N ARG A 396 32.02 15.31 13.80
CA ARG A 396 32.48 14.28 14.75
C ARG A 396 31.44 13.15 14.76
N ARG A 397 31.77 12.02 14.14
CA ARG A 397 30.95 10.81 14.15
C ARG A 397 30.83 10.31 15.59
N LEU A 398 29.62 10.10 16.06
CA LEU A 398 29.32 9.59 17.39
C LEU A 398 28.54 8.29 17.26
N ASP A 399 28.80 7.29 18.11
CA ASP A 399 27.99 6.08 18.19
C ASP A 399 26.89 6.18 19.26
N THR A 400 25.91 5.28 19.19
CA THR A 400 24.77 5.23 20.13
C THR A 400 25.23 5.20 21.58
N GLN A 401 26.17 4.32 21.93
CA GLN A 401 26.56 4.12 23.33
C GLN A 401 27.25 5.37 23.90
N THR A 402 28.10 6.01 23.10
CA THR A 402 28.83 7.22 23.49
C THR A 402 27.87 8.39 23.65
N LEU A 403 26.89 8.53 22.75
CA LEU A 403 25.84 9.54 22.86
C LEU A 403 25.04 9.35 24.15
N LEU A 404 24.52 8.16 24.39
CA LEU A 404 23.69 7.87 25.57
C LEU A 404 24.50 8.02 26.86
N THR A 405 25.74 7.56 26.89
CA THR A 405 26.63 7.74 28.05
C THR A 405 26.89 9.22 28.32
N ALA A 406 27.10 10.03 27.29
CA ALA A 406 27.30 11.46 27.44
C ALA A 406 26.00 12.15 27.93
N TYR A 407 24.84 11.73 27.41
CA TYR A 407 23.54 12.23 27.85
C TYR A 407 23.29 11.93 29.34
N LEU A 408 23.57 10.70 29.78
CA LEU A 408 23.49 10.29 31.18
C LEU A 408 24.46 11.08 32.08
N LYS A 409 25.61 11.51 31.54
CA LYS A 409 26.55 12.40 32.22
C LYS A 409 26.13 13.88 32.23
N GLY A 410 24.93 14.20 31.75
CA GLY A 410 24.38 15.56 31.74
C GLY A 410 24.70 16.36 30.48
N ARG A 411 25.40 15.80 29.50
CA ARG A 411 25.60 16.49 28.22
C ARG A 411 24.26 16.58 27.47
N ARG A 412 23.91 17.77 27.00
CA ARG A 412 22.72 18.01 26.16
C ARG A 412 23.06 18.53 24.77
N ASP A 413 24.28 18.99 24.53
CA ASP A 413 24.69 19.54 23.25
C ASP A 413 25.36 18.50 22.34
N PHE A 414 24.65 18.14 21.28
CA PHE A 414 25.08 17.28 20.18
C PHE A 414 24.87 17.97 18.82
N ALA A 415 24.82 19.30 18.79
CA ALA A 415 24.72 20.06 17.55
C ALA A 415 25.86 19.70 16.59
N LEU A 416 25.59 19.75 15.28
CA LEU A 416 26.55 19.48 14.19
C LEU A 416 27.17 18.06 14.16
N HIS A 417 26.74 17.12 15.00
CA HIS A 417 27.26 15.76 14.99
C HIS A 417 26.67 14.96 13.83
N ASN A 418 27.45 13.98 13.33
CA ASN A 418 26.93 12.97 12.43
C ASN A 418 26.45 11.77 13.26
N LEU A 419 25.13 11.59 13.25
CA LEU A 419 24.36 10.60 14.00
C LEU A 419 23.55 9.70 13.04
N ASN A 420 23.93 9.65 11.76
CA ASN A 420 23.25 8.86 10.76
C ASN A 420 23.25 7.38 11.12
N LEU A 421 22.15 6.70 10.78
CA LEU A 421 21.98 5.25 10.97
C LEU A 421 22.09 4.78 12.43
N LEU A 422 22.11 5.69 13.41
CA LEU A 422 22.11 5.28 14.82
C LEU A 422 20.77 4.66 15.18
N ASN A 423 20.83 3.68 16.09
CA ASN A 423 19.64 3.16 16.75
C ASN A 423 19.52 3.82 18.12
N LEU A 424 18.47 4.63 18.28
CA LEU A 424 18.11 5.40 19.46
C LEU A 424 16.64 5.12 19.84
N GLN A 425 16.11 3.96 19.43
CA GLN A 425 14.75 3.54 19.73
C GLN A 425 14.47 3.53 21.24
N GLY A 426 13.33 4.11 21.65
CA GLY A 426 12.85 4.12 23.03
C GLY A 426 13.74 4.90 24.01
N THR A 427 14.71 5.67 23.52
CA THR A 427 15.65 6.40 24.39
C THR A 427 15.04 7.71 24.90
N ASP A 428 15.44 8.14 26.10
CA ASP A 428 15.14 9.49 26.57
C ASP A 428 16.27 10.43 26.17
N LEU A 429 15.92 11.38 25.32
CA LEU A 429 16.78 12.43 24.80
C LEU A 429 16.07 13.78 24.90
N SER A 430 15.16 13.93 25.88
CA SER A 430 14.45 15.18 26.12
C SER A 430 15.40 16.34 26.41
N GLY A 431 15.06 17.52 25.89
CA GLY A 431 15.84 18.76 26.02
C GLY A 431 17.20 18.72 25.32
N THR A 432 17.43 17.79 24.40
CA THR A 432 18.70 17.68 23.69
C THR A 432 18.81 18.74 22.59
N ASN A 433 20.00 19.26 22.36
CA ASN A 433 20.32 20.11 21.22
C ASN A 433 20.96 19.26 20.10
N PHE A 434 20.20 19.03 19.04
CA PHE A 434 20.62 18.42 17.77
C PHE A 434 20.64 19.43 16.62
N HIS A 435 20.79 20.73 16.91
CA HIS A 435 20.81 21.78 15.90
C HIS A 435 21.85 21.49 14.81
N SER A 436 21.44 21.53 13.54
CA SER A 436 22.27 21.22 12.37
C SER A 436 22.95 19.84 12.40
N ALA A 437 22.47 18.89 13.20
CA ALA A 437 22.98 17.52 13.21
C ALA A 437 22.53 16.73 11.97
N GLN A 438 23.30 15.70 11.61
CA GLN A 438 22.93 14.74 10.57
C GLN A 438 22.33 13.51 11.24
N LEU A 439 21.07 13.22 10.96
CA LEU A 439 20.26 12.16 11.54
C LEU A 439 19.59 11.31 10.44
N GLN A 440 20.16 11.26 9.24
CA GLN A 440 19.55 10.55 8.12
C GLN A 440 19.46 9.04 8.40
N ASN A 441 18.29 8.45 8.14
CA ASN A 441 17.98 7.03 8.40
C ASN A 441 18.23 6.59 9.87
N THR A 442 18.18 7.52 10.83
CA THR A 442 18.31 7.21 12.26
C THR A 442 17.02 6.61 12.79
N ASN A 443 17.11 5.61 13.65
CA ASN A 443 15.95 5.04 14.34
C ASN A 443 15.73 5.74 15.69
N LEU A 444 14.69 6.56 15.77
CA LEU A 444 14.20 7.29 16.95
C LEU A 444 12.79 6.84 17.34
N GLN A 445 12.36 5.65 16.92
CA GLN A 445 11.02 5.14 17.21
C GLN A 445 10.78 5.08 18.72
N GLY A 446 9.65 5.61 19.19
CA GLY A 446 9.26 5.62 20.59
C GLY A 446 10.18 6.43 21.52
N ALA A 447 11.13 7.21 20.98
CA ALA A 447 12.03 8.01 21.80
C ALA A 447 11.29 9.18 22.47
N ASN A 448 11.72 9.53 23.68
CA ASN A 448 11.31 10.78 24.32
C ASN A 448 12.22 11.92 23.85
N LEU A 449 11.67 12.81 23.04
CA LEU A 449 12.36 13.93 22.40
C LEU A 449 11.66 15.27 22.74
N GLN A 450 10.95 15.32 23.87
CA GLN A 450 10.29 16.52 24.34
C GLN A 450 11.28 17.69 24.47
N ASN A 451 10.89 18.90 24.03
CA ASN A 451 11.73 20.11 24.06
C ASN A 451 13.10 19.99 23.33
N THR A 452 13.26 19.05 22.40
CA THR A 452 14.52 18.85 21.66
C THR A 452 14.66 19.88 20.54
N ASP A 453 15.87 20.39 20.31
CA ASP A 453 16.18 21.29 19.18
C ASP A 453 16.76 20.51 17.99
N PHE A 454 15.97 20.37 16.94
CA PHE A 454 16.34 19.83 15.62
C PHE A 454 16.48 20.92 14.55
N GLY A 455 16.59 22.19 14.93
CA GLY A 455 16.70 23.29 13.98
C GLY A 455 17.80 23.06 12.95
N ARG A 456 17.47 23.17 11.66
CA ARG A 456 18.38 22.89 10.52
C ARG A 456 18.99 21.49 10.47
N ALA A 457 18.54 20.55 11.31
CA ALA A 457 19.01 19.18 11.27
C ALA A 457 18.48 18.46 10.02
N SER A 458 19.21 17.44 9.55
CA SER A 458 18.75 16.58 8.45
C SER A 458 18.29 15.23 9.00
N LEU A 459 16.98 15.02 8.99
CA LEU A 459 16.28 13.82 9.44
C LEU A 459 15.69 13.03 8.26
N THR A 460 16.24 13.19 7.05
CA THR A 460 15.78 12.51 5.85
C THR A 460 15.66 11.00 6.10
N ARG A 461 14.47 10.43 5.85
CA ARG A 461 14.15 9.01 6.08
C ARG A 461 14.39 8.50 7.51
N ALA A 462 14.46 9.37 8.52
CA ALA A 462 14.53 8.95 9.92
C ALA A 462 13.22 8.27 10.36
N ASN A 463 13.31 7.29 11.25
CA ASN A 463 12.16 6.64 11.87
C ASN A 463 11.86 7.34 13.21
N LEU A 464 10.80 8.14 13.26
CA LEU A 464 10.28 8.87 14.43
C LEU A 464 8.90 8.34 14.85
N ARG A 465 8.55 7.10 14.47
CA ARG A 465 7.27 6.50 14.81
C ARG A 465 7.04 6.51 16.31
N ASP A 466 5.83 6.88 16.74
CA ASP A 466 5.41 6.85 18.14
C ASP A 466 6.33 7.67 19.09
N ALA A 467 7.18 8.55 18.56
CA ALA A 467 8.09 9.38 19.36
C ALA A 467 7.33 10.52 20.05
N ASN A 468 7.76 10.91 21.25
CA ASN A 468 7.28 12.10 21.93
C ASN A 468 8.10 13.32 21.47
N LEU A 469 7.52 14.14 20.60
CA LEU A 469 8.10 15.37 20.05
C LEU A 469 7.39 16.63 20.59
N ASN A 470 6.75 16.52 21.75
CA ASN A 470 6.05 17.63 22.38
C ASN A 470 7.00 18.84 22.55
N LYS A 471 6.61 19.99 22.03
CA LYS A 471 7.42 21.24 22.03
C LYS A 471 8.80 21.12 21.38
N ALA A 472 9.05 20.12 20.52
CA ALA A 472 10.30 20.02 19.77
C ALA A 472 10.43 21.15 18.73
N TYR A 473 11.66 21.59 18.47
CA TYR A 473 11.97 22.65 17.51
C TYR A 473 12.54 22.05 16.22
N PHE A 474 11.86 22.24 15.10
CA PHE A 474 12.23 21.72 13.77
C PHE A 474 12.42 22.85 12.73
N ASN A 475 12.64 24.09 13.16
CA ASN A 475 12.75 25.21 12.23
C ASN A 475 13.85 24.95 11.18
N HIS A 476 13.47 24.99 9.90
CA HIS A 476 14.35 24.68 8.76
C HIS A 476 14.95 23.26 8.74
N ALA A 477 14.42 22.31 9.52
CA ALA A 477 14.86 20.93 9.48
C ALA A 477 14.43 20.25 8.18
N ASP A 478 15.22 19.28 7.71
CA ASP A 478 14.87 18.45 6.57
C ASP A 478 14.29 17.11 7.05
N LEU A 479 12.99 16.93 6.89
CA LEU A 479 12.23 15.72 7.26
C LEU A 479 11.78 14.94 6.02
N GLU A 480 12.41 15.14 4.85
CA GLU A 480 11.99 14.44 3.62
C GLU A 480 11.95 12.92 3.82
N GLY A 481 10.78 12.34 3.55
CA GLY A 481 10.53 10.90 3.69
C GLY A 481 10.67 10.36 5.12
N ALA A 482 10.77 11.20 6.15
CA ALA A 482 10.82 10.76 7.54
C ALA A 482 9.49 10.11 7.96
N ASP A 483 9.55 9.13 8.84
CA ASP A 483 8.38 8.40 9.31
C ASP A 483 7.97 8.88 10.71
N LEU A 484 6.93 9.70 10.80
CA LEU A 484 6.41 10.30 12.04
C LEU A 484 5.06 9.70 12.46
N ARG A 485 4.72 8.50 11.98
CA ARG A 485 3.42 7.86 12.27
C ARG A 485 3.20 7.73 13.78
N GLY A 486 2.05 8.19 14.26
CA GLY A 486 1.69 8.12 15.67
C GLY A 486 2.51 8.98 16.65
N SER A 487 3.44 9.82 16.15
CA SER A 487 4.22 10.71 17.03
C SER A 487 3.36 11.81 17.66
N ASP A 488 3.77 12.26 18.86
CA ASP A 488 3.19 13.43 19.51
C ASP A 488 3.98 14.69 19.17
N LEU A 489 3.46 15.51 18.26
CA LEU A 489 4.03 16.81 17.85
C LEU A 489 3.30 17.98 18.51
N THR A 490 2.62 17.76 19.63
CA THR A 490 1.85 18.80 20.32
C THR A 490 2.76 19.99 20.65
N ASN A 491 2.37 21.19 20.23
CA ASN A 491 3.12 22.45 20.37
C ASN A 491 4.53 22.44 19.72
N ALA A 492 4.84 21.54 18.80
CA ALA A 492 6.11 21.54 18.08
C ALA A 492 6.23 22.72 17.11
N TYR A 493 7.45 23.17 16.82
CA TYR A 493 7.74 24.28 15.91
C TYR A 493 8.33 23.78 14.60
N LEU A 494 7.54 23.66 13.53
CA LEU A 494 7.96 23.11 12.23
C LEU A 494 8.09 24.19 11.14
N THR A 495 8.18 25.47 11.49
CA THR A 495 8.23 26.57 10.51
C THR A 495 9.40 26.37 9.53
N HIS A 496 9.10 26.37 8.23
CA HIS A 496 10.08 26.13 7.14
C HIS A 496 10.74 24.75 7.10
N ALA A 497 10.28 23.76 7.89
CA ALA A 497 10.73 22.39 7.76
C ALA A 497 10.30 21.77 6.41
N ASN A 498 11.19 21.00 5.79
CA ASN A 498 10.86 20.22 4.58
C ASN A 498 10.14 18.93 4.97
N LEU A 499 8.83 18.86 4.71
CA LEU A 499 7.99 17.69 5.03
C LEU A 499 7.64 16.86 3.80
N ARG A 500 8.32 17.05 2.66
CA ARG A 500 8.01 16.32 1.42
C ARG A 500 8.08 14.82 1.64
N GLY A 501 6.95 14.14 1.46
CA GLY A 501 6.84 12.69 1.62
C GLY A 501 6.97 12.18 3.05
N ALA A 502 7.11 13.06 4.06
CA ALA A 502 7.10 12.67 5.46
C ALA A 502 5.76 12.02 5.83
N ASN A 503 5.75 11.00 6.69
CA ASN A 503 4.52 10.30 7.07
C ASN A 503 4.01 10.74 8.44
N LEU A 504 2.97 11.58 8.47
CA LEU A 504 2.31 12.10 9.67
C LEU A 504 0.96 11.38 9.96
N CYS A 505 0.72 10.20 9.37
CA CYS A 505 -0.52 9.45 9.63
C CYS A 505 -0.68 9.14 11.12
N GLY A 506 -1.81 9.59 11.68
CA GLY A 506 -2.14 9.45 13.09
C GLY A 506 -1.24 10.22 14.08
N ALA A 507 -0.37 11.12 13.61
CA ALA A 507 0.38 12.02 14.47
C ALA A 507 -0.53 13.07 15.12
N ASN A 508 -0.16 13.55 16.31
CA ASN A 508 -0.87 14.63 16.99
C ASN A 508 -0.16 15.98 16.80
N LEU A 509 -0.71 16.86 15.98
CA LEU A 509 -0.14 18.19 15.70
C LEU A 509 -0.79 19.30 16.53
N THR A 510 -1.56 19.01 17.59
CA THR A 510 -2.30 20.04 18.34
C THR A 510 -1.39 21.19 18.78
N GLY A 511 -1.71 22.42 18.38
CA GLY A 511 -0.91 23.61 18.69
C GLY A 511 0.45 23.71 17.97
N ALA A 512 0.80 22.75 17.11
CA ALA A 512 2.04 22.78 16.33
C ALA A 512 2.06 23.98 15.37
N LYS A 513 3.22 24.61 15.21
CA LYS A 513 3.45 25.70 14.24
C LYS A 513 3.90 25.10 12.92
N ILE A 514 2.94 24.86 12.03
CA ILE A 514 3.12 24.29 10.70
C ILE A 514 2.13 24.97 9.75
N SER A 515 2.57 25.31 8.53
CA SER A 515 1.66 25.87 7.52
C SER A 515 0.85 24.78 6.80
N ASP A 516 -0.29 25.15 6.23
CA ASP A 516 -1.11 24.22 5.45
C ASP A 516 -0.37 23.73 4.21
N GLU A 517 0.48 24.57 3.59
CA GLU A 517 1.32 24.19 2.45
C GLU A 517 2.34 23.12 2.84
N GLN A 518 2.99 23.27 4.00
CA GLN A 518 3.93 22.27 4.51
C GLN A 518 3.21 20.94 4.81
N LEU A 519 2.03 21.00 5.42
CA LEU A 519 1.23 19.82 5.74
C LEU A 519 0.73 19.11 4.47
N ALA A 520 0.45 19.85 3.40
CA ALA A 520 0.06 19.30 2.10
C ALA A 520 1.16 18.45 1.44
N LEU A 521 2.43 18.69 1.78
CA LEU A 521 3.58 17.91 1.29
C LEU A 521 3.81 16.60 2.06
N ALA A 522 3.26 16.48 3.27
CA ALA A 522 3.35 15.29 4.11
C ALA A 522 2.16 14.35 3.89
N LYS A 523 2.36 13.04 4.07
CA LYS A 523 1.27 12.06 4.13
C LYS A 523 0.51 12.21 5.45
N THR A 524 -0.81 12.21 5.38
CA THR A 524 -1.73 12.30 6.53
C THR A 524 -2.93 11.41 6.28
N ASN A 525 -3.63 11.02 7.35
CA ASN A 525 -4.86 10.24 7.29
C ASN A 525 -5.93 10.84 8.21
N TRP A 526 -7.09 10.19 8.30
CA TRP A 526 -8.22 10.63 9.13
C TRP A 526 -7.93 10.62 10.64
N MET A 527 -6.89 9.91 11.08
CA MET A 527 -6.44 9.88 12.48
C MET A 527 -5.47 11.01 12.84
N THR A 528 -4.84 11.66 11.86
CA THR A 528 -3.95 12.80 12.12
C THR A 528 -4.75 13.94 12.76
N ILE A 529 -4.32 14.39 13.95
CA ILE A 529 -4.90 15.55 14.63
C ILE A 529 -4.18 16.79 14.14
N ARG A 530 -4.92 17.77 13.63
CA ARG A 530 -4.38 19.01 13.06
C ARG A 530 -3.94 20.01 14.13
N PRO A 531 -3.23 21.09 13.75
CA PRO A 531 -2.89 22.19 14.65
C PRO A 531 -4.04 22.79 15.45
N ASN A 532 -5.25 22.79 14.89
CA ASN A 532 -6.47 23.26 15.54
C ASN A 532 -7.15 22.21 16.45
N GLY A 533 -6.54 21.04 16.65
CA GLY A 533 -7.07 19.94 17.47
C GLY A 533 -8.16 19.08 16.79
N LYS A 534 -8.57 19.40 15.56
CA LYS A 534 -9.57 18.62 14.82
C LYS A 534 -8.92 17.44 14.08
N ARG A 535 -9.67 16.33 13.96
CA ARG A 535 -9.34 15.18 13.10
C ARG A 535 -10.01 15.37 11.74
N GLY A 536 -9.34 15.01 10.63
CA GLY A 536 -9.98 14.96 9.31
C GLY A 536 -9.10 15.26 8.10
N LEU A 537 -9.53 14.75 6.94
CA LEU A 537 -9.01 15.12 5.62
C LEU A 537 -9.40 16.56 5.26
N LEU A 538 -8.61 17.18 4.37
CA LEU A 538 -8.86 18.52 3.81
C LEU A 538 -10.28 18.64 3.24
#